data_AF-A0A7K2Z8W7-F1
#
_entry.id   AF-A0A7K2Z8W7-F1
#
_cell.length_a   1.000
_cell.length_b   1.000
_cell.length_c   1.000
_cell.angle_alpha   90.00
_cell.angle_beta   90.00
_cell.angle_gamma   90.00
#
_symmetry.space_group_name_H-M   'P 1'
#
loop_
_entity.id
_entity.type
_entity.pdbx_description
1 polymer ?
#
loop_
_entity_poly.entity_id
_entity_poly.type
_entity_poly.pdbx_seq_one_letter_code
_entity_poly.pdbx_strand_id
1 'polypeptide(L)' 'AYLHERDGDLERAAQLYAEAARKAPNLAERDHLTRQAARLNSGRGR' A
#
# COMPACT_ATOMS: atom_id res chain seq x y z
N ALA A 1 21.69 1.29 11.07
CA ALA A 1 20.95 2.29 10.28
C ALA A 1 20.29 1.65 9.04
N TYR A 2 19.53 0.55 9.21
CA TYR A 2 18.95 -0.23 8.09
C TYR A 2 17.43 -0.37 8.16
N LEU A 3 16.78 0.19 9.18
CA LEU A 3 15.33 0.06 9.35
C LEU A 3 14.56 1.07 8.47
N HIS A 4 15.16 2.23 8.18
CA HIS A 4 14.52 3.29 7.40
C HIS A 4 14.28 2.93 5.93
N GLU A 5 15.15 2.15 5.30
CA GLU A 5 14.97 1.76 3.90
C GLU A 5 13.72 0.87 3.74
N ARG A 6 13.51 -0.07 4.67
CA ARG A 6 12.36 -0.98 4.62
C ARG A 6 11.04 -0.26 4.91
N ASP A 7 11.03 0.70 5.83
CA ASP A 7 9.85 1.52 6.09
C ASP A 7 9.51 2.46 4.91
N GLY A 8 10.53 2.99 4.24
CA GLY A 8 10.37 3.78 3.01
C GLY A 8 9.78 2.97 1.85
N ASP A 9 10.19 1.71 1.70
CA ASP A 9 9.63 0.81 0.70
C ASP A 9 8.15 0.48 0.96
N LEU A 10 7.77 0.27 2.22
CA LEU A 10 6.38 -0.01 2.58
C LEU A 10 5.48 1.20 2.32
N GLU A 11 5.98 2.40 2.57
CA GLU A 11 5.29 3.65 2.26
C GLU A 11 5.08 3.83 0.76
N ARG A 12 6.13 3.58 -0.02
CA ARG A 12 6.07 3.63 -1.48
C ARG A 12 5.12 2.58 -2.04
N ALA A 13 5.15 1.37 -1.50
CA ALA A 13 4.24 0.29 -1.89
C ALA A 13 2.78 0.65 -1.60
N ALA A 14 2.47 1.21 -0.42
CA ALA A 14 1.11 1.62 -0.07
C ALA A 14 0.56 2.69 -1.04
N GLN A 15 1.40 3.65 -1.45
CA GLN A 15 1.03 4.66 -2.44
C GLN A 15 0.76 4.05 -3.82
N LEU A 16 1.62 3.12 -4.28
CA LEU A 16 1.43 2.42 -5.55
C LEU A 16 0.13 1.60 -5.57
N TYR A 17 -0.22 0.93 -4.46
CA TYR A 17 -1.49 0.22 -4.32
C TYR A 17 -2.70 1.15 -4.38
N ALA A 18 -2.64 2.31 -3.72
CA ALA A 18 -3.70 3.30 -3.77
C ALA A 18 -3.88 3.88 -5.19
N GLU A 19 -2.78 4.09 -5.92
CA GLU A 19 -2.84 4.59 -7.30
C GLU A 19 -3.37 3.53 -8.27
N ALA A 20 -2.95 2.27 -8.10
CA ALA A 20 -3.48 1.14 -8.86
C ALA A 20 -4.99 0.96 -8.58
N ALA A 21 -5.43 1.09 -7.33
CA ALA A 21 -6.85 1.04 -6.96
C ALA A 21 -7.66 2.11 -7.71
N ARG A 22 -7.12 3.32 -7.85
CA ARG A 22 -7.80 4.40 -8.59
C ARG A 22 -7.91 4.13 -10.08
N LYS A 23 -6.95 3.41 -10.67
CA LYS A 23 -6.91 3.05 -12.10
C LYS A 23 -7.64 1.74 -12.41
N ALA A 24 -7.90 0.91 -11.40
CA ALA A 24 -8.55 -0.38 -11.58
C ALA A 24 -9.98 -0.21 -12.11
N PRO A 25 -10.33 -0.87 -13.24
CA PRO A 25 -11.66 -0.76 -13.84
C PRO A 25 -12.69 -1.60 -13.09
N ASN A 26 -12.26 -2.53 -12.24
CA ASN A 26 -13.13 -3.50 -11.59
C ASN A 26 -13.18 -3.31 -10.06
N LEU A 27 -14.37 -3.43 -9.49
CA LEU A 27 -14.60 -3.14 -8.07
C LEU A 27 -13.82 -4.11 -7.16
N ALA A 28 -13.81 -5.40 -7.50
CA ALA A 28 -13.11 -6.42 -6.74
C ALA A 28 -11.59 -6.18 -6.68
N GLU A 29 -11.01 -5.73 -7.79
CA GLU A 29 -9.58 -5.42 -7.87
C GLU A 29 -9.26 -4.14 -7.09
N ARG A 30 -10.14 -3.13 -7.17
CA ARG A 30 -10.02 -1.91 -6.38
C ARG A 30 -10.10 -2.17 -4.87
N ASP A 31 -11.01 -3.01 -4.43
CA ASP A 31 -11.14 -3.44 -3.03
C ASP A 31 -9.90 -4.17 -2.53
N HIS A 32 -9.37 -5.09 -3.33
CA HIS A 32 -8.13 -5.81 -3.03
C HIS A 32 -6.95 -4.85 -2.84
N LEU A 33 -6.73 -3.95 -3.81
CA LEU A 33 -5.62 -2.99 -3.78
C LEU A 33 -5.76 -1.98 -2.62
N THR A 34 -6.99 -1.53 -2.32
CA THR A 34 -7.27 -0.62 -1.20
C THR A 34 -6.96 -1.28 0.15
N ARG A 35 -7.36 -2.54 0.35
CA ARG A 35 -7.02 -3.31 1.57
C ARG A 35 -5.52 -3.54 1.69
N GLN A 36 -4.83 -3.75 0.58
CA GLN A 36 -3.39 -3.95 0.58
C GLN A 36 -2.63 -2.68 0.97
N ALA A 37 -3.03 -1.51 0.44
CA ALA A 37 -2.50 -0.22 0.87
C ALA A 37 -2.74 0.04 2.37
N ALA A 38 -3.95 -0.24 2.86
CA ALA A 38 -4.29 -0.08 4.27
C ALA A 38 -3.43 -0.97 5.17
N ARG A 39 -3.24 -2.25 4.82
CA ARG A 39 -2.43 -3.20 5.58
C ARG A 39 -0.96 -2.76 5.71
N LEU A 40 -0.38 -2.26 4.62
CA LEU A 40 1.00 -1.78 4.60
C LEU A 40 1.17 -0.54 5.50
N ASN A 41 0.18 0.36 5.50
CA ASN A 41 0.17 1.51 6.41
C ASN A 41 -0.03 1.10 7.89
N SER A 42 -0.90 0.12 8.18
CA SER A 42 -1.12 -0.37 9.55
C SER A 42 0.08 -1.12 10.12
N GLY A 43 0.89 -1.77 9.28
CA GLY A 43 2.11 -2.47 9.70
C GLY A 43 3.26 -1.54 10.10
N ARG A 44 3.16 -0.24 9.80
CA ARG A 44 4.17 0.79 10.04
C ARG A 44 4.00 1.52 11.38
N GLY A 45 2.88 1.29 12.07
CA GLY A 45 2.54 1.91 13.35
C GLY A 45 2.85 1.06 14.59
N ARG A 46 3.70 0.04 14.49
CA ARG A 46 4.17 -0.75 15.64
C ARG A 46 5.63 -0.48 15.96
#